data_AF-A0A9N9W9A1-F1
#
_entry.id   AF-A0A9N9W9A1-F1
#
_cell.length_a   1.000
_cell.length_b   1.000
_cell.length_c   1.000
_cell.angle_alpha   90.00
_cell.angle_beta   90.00
_cell.angle_gamma   90.00
#
_symmetry.space_group_name_H-M   'P 1'
#
loop_
_entity.id
_entity.type
_entity.pdbx_description
1 polymer ?
#
loop_
_entity_poly.entity_id
_entity_poly.type
_entity_poly.pdbx_seq_one_letter_code
_entity_poly.pdbx_strand_id
1 'polypeptide(L)' 'MEESHNTKSVSLSIPFSSSDTASLVQEVLDVDKELKSSGIQRQISTVGVNLQVNGDLSKPTEGPLGRVTIVQNTPY' A
#
# COMPACT_ATOMS: atom_id res chain seq x y z
N MET A 1 -22.27 -22.61 1.60
CA MET A 1 -21.76 -21.54 2.49
C MET A 1 -21.00 -20.59 1.60
N GLU A 2 -21.57 -19.43 1.26
CA GLU A 2 -20.86 -18.39 0.53
C GLU A 2 -20.09 -17.55 1.54
N GLU A 3 -18.76 -17.59 1.44
CA GLU A 3 -17.85 -16.81 2.26
C GLU A 3 -17.81 -15.39 1.66
N SER A 4 -18.62 -14.48 2.21
CA SER A 4 -18.54 -13.05 1.88
C SER A 4 -17.20 -12.51 2.38
N HIS A 5 -16.19 -12.52 1.51
CA HIS A 5 -14.95 -11.80 1.73
C HIS A 5 -15.26 -10.30 1.85
N ASN A 6 -15.24 -9.80 3.09
CA ASN A 6 -15.35 -8.37 3.38
C ASN A 6 -14.05 -7.68 2.93
N THR A 7 -13.98 -7.28 1.66
CA THR A 7 -12.85 -6.53 1.10
C THR A 7 -12.85 -5.12 1.69
N LYS A 8 -12.09 -4.91 2.78
CA LYS A 8 -11.89 -3.57 3.34
C LYS A 8 -11.01 -2.78 2.38
N SER A 9 -11.61 -1.88 1.61
CA SER A 9 -10.90 -0.95 0.73
C SER A 9 -11.07 0.48 1.21
N VAL A 10 -10.02 1.29 1.07
CA VAL A 10 -10.08 2.74 1.29
C VAL A 10 -9.74 3.44 -0.01
N SER A 11 -10.54 4.43 -0.38
CA SER A 11 -10.33 5.28 -1.55
C SER A 11 -10.23 6.73 -1.10
N LEU A 12 -9.16 7.41 -1.50
CA LEU A 12 -8.91 8.82 -1.24
C LEU A 12 -8.81 9.57 -2.57
N SER A 13 -9.49 10.71 -2.67
CA SER A 13 -9.41 11.62 -3.81
C SER A 13 -8.91 12.98 -3.33
N ILE A 14 -7.76 13.42 -3.83
CA ILE A 14 -7.11 14.67 -3.45
C ILE A 14 -7.17 15.63 -4.64
N PRO A 15 -7.92 16.73 -4.56
CA PRO A 15 -7.96 17.72 -5.62
C PRO A 15 -6.72 18.62 -5.61
N PHE A 16 -6.16 18.87 -6.79
CA PHE A 16 -5.09 19.82 -7.02
C PHE A 16 -5.57 20.98 -7.90
N SER A 17 -4.79 22.05 -7.93
CA SER A 17 -5.06 23.23 -8.74
C SER A 17 -4.84 23.01 -10.24
N SER A 18 -4.07 21.98 -10.63
CA SER A 18 -3.81 21.63 -12.02
C SER A 18 -3.52 20.14 -12.19
N SER A 19 -3.71 19.62 -13.40
CA SER A 19 -3.35 18.26 -13.77
C SER A 19 -1.85 18.02 -13.70
N ASP A 20 -1.04 19.03 -14.01
CA ASP A 20 0.41 18.93 -13.98
C ASP A 20 0.91 18.75 -12.54
N THR A 21 0.32 19.49 -11.59
CA THR A 21 0.61 19.30 -10.16
C THR A 21 0.18 17.93 -9.67
N ALA A 22 -1.03 17.45 -10.06
CA ALA A 22 -1.49 16.12 -9.68
C ALA A 22 -0.57 15.02 -10.22
N SER A 23 -0.10 15.17 -11.46
CA SER A 23 0.83 14.23 -12.12
C SER A 23 2.20 14.22 -11.46
N LEU A 24 2.75 15.40 -11.14
CA LEU A 24 4.03 15.50 -10.43
C LEU A 24 3.94 14.83 -9.04
N VAL A 25 2.85 15.05 -8.31
CA VAL A 25 2.64 14.43 -7.00
C VAL A 25 2.47 12.91 -7.13
N GLN A 26 1.78 12.42 -8.17
CA GLN A 26 1.72 10.99 -8.46
C GLN A 26 3.13 10.41 -8.62
N GLU A 27 3.97 11.02 -9.45
CA GLU A 27 5.34 10.53 -9.69
C GLU A 27 6.17 10.50 -8.41
N VAL A 28 6.09 11.53 -7.57
CA VAL A 28 6.82 11.59 -6.30
C VAL A 28 6.34 10.50 -5.33
N LEU A 29 5.02 10.27 -5.23
CA LEU A 29 4.45 9.31 -4.28
C LEU A 29 4.51 7.85 -4.76
N ASP A 30 4.62 7.62 -6.08
CA ASP A 30 4.74 6.29 -6.68
C ASP A 30 6.16 5.70 -6.54
N VAL A 31 7.17 6.57 -6.42
CA VAL A 31 8.54 6.17 -6.07
C VAL A 31 8.64 5.61 -4.65
N ASP A 32 7.71 6.00 -3.78
CA ASP A 32 7.66 5.62 -2.37
C ASP A 32 7.13 4.18 -2.19
N LYS A 33 7.98 3.21 -2.53
CA LYS A 33 7.78 1.76 -2.33
C LYS A 33 7.77 1.35 -0.85
N GLU A 34 7.79 2.30 0.09
CA GLU A 34 7.99 2.08 1.53
C GLU A 34 6.80 1.43 2.25
N LEU A 35 5.61 1.34 1.63
CA LEU A 35 4.49 0.58 2.22
C LEU A 35 4.61 -0.94 2.07
N LYS A 36 5.68 -1.46 1.44
CA LYS A 36 5.94 -2.91 1.45
C LYS A 36 6.00 -3.52 2.86
N SER A 37 6.27 -2.72 3.88
CA SER A 37 6.28 -3.12 5.30
C SER A 37 4.91 -3.08 5.98
N SER A 38 3.93 -2.31 5.46
CA SER A 38 2.56 -2.30 6.02
C SER A 38 1.70 -3.46 5.52
N GLY A 39 2.15 -4.15 4.47
CA GLY A 39 1.44 -5.25 3.86
C GLY A 39 0.24 -4.81 3.00
N ILE A 40 -0.01 -3.52 2.83
CA ILE A 40 -1.19 -3.00 2.11
C ILE A 40 -0.85 -2.81 0.63
N GLN A 41 -1.68 -3.37 -0.26
CA GLN A 41 -1.59 -3.09 -1.69
C GLN A 41 -2.24 -1.73 -1.98
N ARG A 42 -1.43 -0.78 -2.46
CA ARG A 42 -1.88 0.57 -2.84
C ARG A 42 -1.73 0.79 -4.34
N GLN A 43 -2.69 1.48 -4.94
CA GLN A 43 -2.64 2.01 -6.30
C GLN A 43 -2.82 3.52 -6.26
N ILE A 44 -1.94 4.25 -6.93
CA ILE A 44 -2.05 5.70 -7.13
C ILE A 44 -2.29 5.96 -8.62
N SER A 45 -3.20 6.87 -8.93
CA SER A 45 -3.48 7.32 -10.30
C SER A 45 -3.97 8.75 -10.31
N THR A 46 -4.01 9.38 -11.48
CA THR A 46 -4.57 10.73 -11.67
C THR A 46 -5.79 10.69 -12.59
N VAL A 47 -6.78 11.51 -12.27
CA VAL A 47 -7.99 11.72 -13.08
C VAL A 47 -8.25 13.22 -13.17
N GLY A 48 -7.82 13.84 -14.27
CA GLY A 48 -7.86 15.30 -14.43
C GLY A 48 -6.97 15.99 -13.42
N VAL A 49 -7.57 16.80 -12.55
CA VAL A 49 -6.86 17.54 -11.48
C VAL A 49 -6.83 16.78 -10.14
N ASN A 50 -7.36 15.57 -10.09
CA ASN A 50 -7.46 14.79 -8.86
C ASN A 50 -6.45 13.65 -8.84
N LEU A 51 -5.77 13.47 -7.71
CA LEU A 51 -5.02 12.25 -7.40
C LEU A 51 -5.95 11.26 -6.70
N GLN A 52 -6.04 10.04 -7.22
CA GLN A 52 -6.75 8.94 -6.61
C GLN A 52 -5.77 7.96 -5.97
N VAL A 53 -6.00 7.64 -4.70
CA VAL A 53 -5.24 6.65 -3.94
C VAL A 53 -6.19 5.58 -3.44
N ASN A 54 -6.03 4.37 -3.95
CA ASN A 54 -6.82 3.21 -3.57
C ASN A 54 -5.95 2.22 -2.79
N GLY A 55 -6.39 1.82 -1.61
CA GLY A 55 -5.74 0.81 -0.78
C GLY A 55 -6.66 -0.39 -0.57
N ASP A 56 -6.14 -1.59 -0.80
CA ASP A 56 -6.78 -2.84 -0.43
C ASP A 56 -6.15 -3.38 0.86
N LEU A 57 -6.95 -3.44 1.94
CA LEU A 57 -6.54 -3.94 3.25
C LEU A 57 -6.79 -5.44 3.42
N SER A 58 -7.34 -6.12 2.39
CA SER A 58 -7.69 -7.55 2.47
C SER A 58 -6.52 -8.49 2.19
N LYS A 59 -5.42 -7.97 1.63
CA LYS A 59 -4.24 -8.78 1.29
C LYS A 59 -3.01 -8.27 2.02
N PRO A 60 -2.55 -8.92 3.11
CA PRO A 60 -1.16 -8.77 3.52
C PRO A 60 -0.28 -9.32 2.37
N THR A 61 0.52 -8.48 1.73
CA THR A 61 1.55 -8.98 0.82
C THR A 61 2.55 -9.82 1.61
N GLU A 62 2.65 -11.11 1.31
CA GLU A 62 3.72 -12.01 1.77
C GLU A 62 5.06 -11.53 1.20
N GLY A 63 5.64 -10.48 1.80
CA GLY A 63 7.08 -10.28 1.77
C GLY A 63 7.73 -11.40 2.58
N PRO A 64 8.98 -11.81 2.27
CA PRO A 64 9.67 -12.82 3.06
C PRO A 64 9.76 -12.30 4.49
N LEU A 65 8.91 -12.81 5.37
CA LEU A 65 9.07 -12.65 6.81
C LEU A 65 10.44 -13.24 7.11
N GLY A 66 11.42 -12.38 7.38
CA GLY A 66 12.72 -12.82 7.85
C GLY A 66 12.48 -13.75 9.03
N ARG A 67 12.77 -15.06 8.85
CA ARG A 67 12.70 -16.04 9.94
C ARG A 67 13.71 -15.58 10.98
N VAL A 68 13.25 -14.94 12.05
CA VAL A 68 14.07 -14.71 13.24
C VAL A 68 14.25 -16.09 13.88
N THR A 69 15.37 -16.73 13.59
CA THR A 69 15.79 -17.94 14.30
C THR A 69 16.35 -17.49 15.63
N ILE A 70 15.57 -17.64 16.70
CA ILE A 70 16.10 -17.45 18.06
C ILE A 70 16.97 -18.68 18.35
N VAL A 71 18.29 -18.50 18.27
CA VAL A 71 19.25 -19.52 18.68
C VAL A 71 19.23 -19.54 20.22
N GLN A 72 18.59 -20.54 20.82
CA GLN A 72 18.68 -20.74 22.26
C GLN A 72 20.07 -21.28 22.60
N ASN A 73 20.88 -20.46 23.26
CA ASN A 73 22.15 -20.90 23.83
C ASN A 73 21.87 -21.85 24.99
N THR A 74 22.07 -23.15 24.80
CA THR A 74 22.16 -24.13 25.90
C THR A 74 23.57 -24.12 26.47
N PRO A 75 23.78 -23.76 27.75
CA PRO A 75 25.07 -23.95 28.41
C PRO A 75 25.30 -25.45 28.71
N TYR A 76 26.56 -25.88 28.53
CA TYR A 76 27.06 -27.23 28.86
C TYR A 76 27.08 -27.49 30.36
#